data_AF-A0A256ZT23-F1
#
_entry.id   AF-A0A256ZT23-F1
#
_cell.length_a   1.000
_cell.length_b   1.000
_cell.length_c   1.000
_cell.angle_alpha   90.00
_cell.angle_beta   90.00
_cell.angle_gamma   90.00
#
_symmetry.space_group_name_H-M   'P 1'
#
loop_
_entity.id
_entity.type
_entity.pdbx_description
1 polymer ?
#
loop_
_entity_poly.entity_id
_entity_poly.type
_entity_poly.pdbx_seq_one_letter_code
_entity_poly.pdbx_strand_id
1 'polypeptide(L)'
;MSCSGMLSKIIPNLNEITPKVFLETFEKIVELKESVGIKAILDNPPDLFDRAKLYGIRYRNGSWGWTSNIWSRSAKNTVVIKDDSEVKEEHRLLMLRVLEHILAQGPLIKVDGYVGKPGTRVQMHATVYVDPQFPDLAYRWKQLVYPAPPDEEPDVRVFVIPHYLGNPKIPGTDHLLMVMRFPKHRFTIITASSYQGEVKKAVLAHWIYHVYLKGCTGEHASLREFTVKTVRGTWKRIVLAIWGLTGTGKSTHGLYVWTRRNSKKYVEKFGINPLDYVRDQVGFSSILECRIGILEALLDLKIQAISMEKLFPQVL
;
A
#
# COMPACT_ATOMS: atom_id res chain seq x y z
N MET A 1 -25.61 -41.35 24.24
CA MET A 1 -25.77 -39.91 23.99
C MET A 1 -25.22 -39.61 22.59
N SER A 2 -26.11 -39.33 21.64
CA SER A 2 -25.75 -39.09 20.24
C SER A 2 -25.22 -37.67 20.04
N CYS A 3 -23.91 -37.50 19.98
CA CYS A 3 -23.31 -36.29 19.38
C CYS A 3 -23.31 -36.44 17.86
N SER A 4 -24.50 -36.41 17.26
CA SER A 4 -24.68 -36.16 15.82
C SER A 4 -25.20 -34.73 15.67
N GLY A 5 -24.42 -33.77 16.18
CA GLY A 5 -24.50 -32.41 15.69
C GLY A 5 -23.82 -32.43 14.35
N MET A 6 -24.59 -32.27 13.26
CA MET A 6 -24.06 -32.06 11.92
C MET A 6 -22.93 -31.03 12.01
N LEU A 7 -21.68 -31.44 11.79
CA LEU A 7 -20.56 -30.50 11.66
C LEU A 7 -20.93 -29.58 10.50
N SER A 8 -21.46 -28.40 10.82
CA SER A 8 -21.74 -27.38 9.82
C SER A 8 -20.41 -27.08 9.14
N LYS A 9 -20.39 -27.18 7.81
CA LYS A 9 -19.17 -26.85 7.04
C LYS A 9 -18.77 -25.43 7.40
N ILE A 10 -17.55 -25.25 7.91
CA ILE A 10 -17.04 -23.93 8.27
C ILE A 10 -16.86 -23.03 7.04
N ILE A 11 -16.35 -23.61 5.95
CA ILE A 11 -16.29 -22.94 4.64
C ILE A 11 -17.56 -23.30 3.87
N PRO A 12 -18.38 -22.31 3.46
CA PRO A 12 -19.61 -22.56 2.74
C PRO A 12 -19.33 -23.05 1.31
N ASN A 13 -20.38 -23.52 0.63
CA ASN A 13 -20.23 -24.01 -0.74
C ASN A 13 -19.91 -22.84 -1.70
N LEU A 14 -19.30 -23.16 -2.84
CA LEU A 14 -18.83 -22.17 -3.82
C LEU A 14 -19.88 -21.10 -4.19
N ASN A 15 -21.14 -21.51 -4.37
CA ASN A 15 -22.23 -20.63 -4.81
C ASN A 15 -22.69 -19.64 -3.72
N GLU A 16 -22.36 -19.92 -2.46
CA GLU A 16 -22.72 -19.11 -1.29
C GLU A 16 -21.62 -18.06 -0.98
N ILE A 17 -20.44 -18.18 -1.61
CA ILE A 17 -19.32 -17.28 -1.39
C ILE A 17 -19.62 -15.91 -1.98
N THR A 18 -19.67 -14.91 -1.10
CA THR A 18 -19.70 -13.48 -1.41
C THR A 18 -18.53 -12.80 -0.69
N PRO A 19 -18.17 -11.55 -1.05
CA PRO A 19 -17.13 -10.81 -0.35
C PRO A 19 -17.41 -10.65 1.16
N LYS A 20 -18.68 -10.46 1.54
CA LYS A 20 -19.12 -10.42 2.95
C LYS A 20 -18.93 -11.78 3.64
N VAL A 21 -19.43 -12.84 3.00
CA VAL A 21 -19.31 -14.22 3.53
C VAL A 21 -17.84 -14.63 3.67
N PHE A 22 -16.95 -14.16 2.78
CA PHE A 22 -15.52 -14.39 2.91
C PHE A 22 -14.96 -13.85 4.23
N LEU A 23 -15.27 -12.59 4.57
CA LEU A 23 -14.81 -11.98 5.82
C LEU A 23 -15.40 -12.66 7.05
N GLU A 24 -16.70 -12.96 7.03
CA GLU A 24 -17.37 -13.69 8.14
C GLU A 24 -16.80 -15.10 8.32
N THR A 25 -16.49 -15.78 7.21
CA THR A 25 -15.89 -17.12 7.25
C THR A 25 -14.45 -17.07 7.77
N PHE A 26 -13.69 -16.03 7.41
CA PHE A 26 -12.36 -15.81 7.95
C PHE A 26 -12.39 -15.69 9.48
N GLU A 27 -13.30 -14.89 10.05
CA GLU A 27 -13.43 -14.77 11.51
C GLU A 27 -13.81 -16.11 12.15
N LYS A 28 -14.77 -16.84 11.57
CA LYS A 28 -15.14 -18.19 12.06
C LYS A 28 -13.96 -19.15 12.05
N ILE A 29 -13.08 -19.08 11.04
CA ILE A 29 -11.86 -19.90 10.97
C ILE A 29 -10.91 -19.54 12.11
N VAL A 30 -10.72 -18.24 12.38
CA VAL A 30 -9.90 -17.76 13.50
C VAL A 30 -10.47 -18.26 14.83
N GLU A 31 -11.77 -18.06 15.08
CA GLU A 31 -12.47 -18.52 16.28
C GLU A 31 -12.36 -20.03 16.46
N LEU A 32 -12.62 -20.81 15.40
CA LEU A 32 -12.52 -22.27 15.45
C LEU A 32 -11.12 -22.70 15.87
N LYS A 33 -10.08 -22.18 15.20
CA LYS A 33 -8.69 -22.52 15.49
C LYS A 33 -8.34 -22.25 16.96
N GLU A 34 -8.64 -21.05 17.44
CA GLU A 34 -8.35 -20.67 18.83
C GLU A 34 -9.16 -21.53 19.82
N SER A 35 -10.42 -21.87 19.50
CA SER A 35 -11.27 -22.72 20.36
C SER A 35 -10.74 -24.15 20.53
N VAL A 36 -9.97 -24.65 19.55
CA VAL A 36 -9.32 -25.98 19.61
C VAL A 36 -7.84 -25.89 20.00
N GLY A 37 -7.38 -24.74 20.48
CA GLY A 37 -6.01 -24.53 20.95
C GLY A 37 -4.97 -24.35 19.84
N ILE A 38 -5.38 -24.13 18.59
CA ILE A 38 -4.50 -23.83 17.47
C ILE A 38 -4.38 -22.30 17.34
N LYS A 39 -3.16 -21.77 17.44
CA LYS A 39 -2.92 -20.34 17.22
C LYS A 39 -3.28 -19.97 15.77
N ALA A 40 -4.22 -19.05 15.61
CA ALA A 40 -4.70 -18.61 14.30
C ALA A 40 -3.92 -17.41 13.76
N ILE A 41 -3.56 -16.46 14.63
CA ILE A 41 -2.96 -15.17 14.27
C ILE A 41 -1.71 -14.87 15.12
N LEU A 42 -0.61 -14.47 14.49
CA LEU A 42 0.51 -13.78 15.13
C LEU A 42 0.25 -12.28 15.02
N ASP A 43 -0.24 -11.67 16.09
CA ASP A 43 -0.58 -10.25 16.13
C ASP A 43 0.67 -9.39 16.35
N ASN A 44 1.02 -8.58 15.35
CA ASN A 44 2.12 -7.62 15.36
C ASN A 44 3.42 -8.14 16.02
N PRO A 45 3.89 -9.35 15.65
CA PRO A 45 4.90 -10.05 16.43
C PRO A 45 6.20 -9.23 16.56
N PRO A 46 6.84 -9.20 17.76
CA PRO A 46 8.02 -8.38 18.01
C PRO A 46 9.26 -8.89 17.26
N ASP A 47 9.32 -10.19 16.96
CA ASP A 47 10.44 -10.88 16.30
C ASP A 47 10.35 -10.86 14.75
N LEU A 48 9.45 -10.05 14.18
CA LEU A 48 9.16 -10.03 12.75
C LEU A 48 10.39 -9.75 11.87
N PHE A 49 11.32 -8.92 12.35
CA PHE A 49 12.57 -8.68 11.64
C PHE A 49 13.44 -9.93 11.57
N ASP A 50 13.57 -10.66 12.68
CA ASP A 50 14.38 -11.89 12.73
C ASP A 50 13.82 -12.97 11.81
N ARG A 51 12.49 -13.11 11.77
CA ARG A 51 11.79 -13.98 10.81
C ARG A 51 12.08 -13.57 9.37
N ALA A 52 12.03 -12.27 9.07
CA ALA A 52 12.28 -11.74 7.73
C ALA A 52 13.73 -11.94 7.23
N LYS A 53 14.71 -12.09 8.13
CA LYS A 53 16.12 -12.31 7.76
C LYS A 53 16.33 -13.61 6.98
N LEU A 54 15.48 -14.63 7.19
CA LEU A 54 15.55 -15.90 6.46
C LEU A 54 15.38 -15.72 4.95
N TYR A 55 14.70 -14.66 4.52
CA TYR A 55 14.44 -14.32 3.12
C TYR A 55 15.31 -13.15 2.60
N GLY A 56 16.19 -12.64 3.46
CA GLY A 56 16.96 -11.43 3.19
C GLY A 56 18.43 -11.71 2.91
N ILE A 57 19.02 -10.89 2.05
CA ILE A 57 20.46 -10.84 1.81
C ILE A 57 21.01 -9.59 2.51
N ARG A 58 21.96 -9.77 3.41
CA ARG A 58 22.63 -8.64 4.06
C ARG A 58 23.77 -8.12 3.19
N TYR A 59 23.73 -6.84 2.86
CA TYR A 59 24.77 -6.15 2.10
C TYR A 59 25.92 -5.67 2.99
N ARG A 60 27.06 -5.32 2.37
CA ARG A 60 28.29 -4.88 3.06
C ARG A 60 28.10 -3.65 3.94
N ASN A 61 27.20 -2.74 3.56
CA ASN A 61 26.87 -1.54 4.32
C ASN A 61 25.90 -1.83 5.50
N GLY A 62 25.56 -3.09 5.74
CA GLY A 62 24.67 -3.51 6.82
C GLY A 62 23.18 -3.47 6.49
N SER A 63 22.79 -2.94 5.33
CA SER A 63 21.38 -2.96 4.89
C SER A 63 20.95 -4.36 4.44
N TRP A 64 19.65 -4.59 4.42
CA TRP A 64 19.05 -5.85 3.98
C TRP A 64 18.31 -5.66 2.66
N GLY A 65 18.51 -6.59 1.73
CA GLY A 65 17.78 -6.70 0.49
C GLY A 65 16.87 -7.93 0.50
N TRP A 66 15.68 -7.82 -0.07
CA TRP A 66 14.75 -8.93 -0.25
C TRP A 66 14.38 -9.06 -1.72
N THR A 67 14.28 -10.30 -2.18
CA THR A 67 13.88 -10.65 -3.55
C THR A 67 12.50 -11.28 -3.54
N SER A 68 11.69 -10.93 -4.52
CA SER A 68 10.36 -11.50 -4.74
C SER A 68 10.38 -12.56 -5.84
N ASN A 69 9.37 -13.41 -5.88
CA ASN A 69 9.20 -14.43 -6.94
C ASN A 69 8.89 -13.81 -8.32
N ILE A 70 8.39 -12.57 -8.34
CA ILE A 70 8.16 -11.78 -9.56
C ILE A 70 8.87 -10.43 -9.47
N TRP A 71 9.22 -9.85 -10.61
CA TRP A 71 10.05 -8.63 -10.69
C TRP A 71 9.26 -7.32 -10.73
N SER A 72 7.97 -7.38 -11.04
CA SER A 72 7.13 -6.19 -11.22
C SER A 72 5.68 -6.47 -10.88
N ARG A 73 4.88 -5.40 -10.81
CA ARG A 73 3.46 -5.48 -10.45
C ARG A 73 2.65 -6.20 -11.52
N SER A 74 1.74 -7.07 -11.10
CA SER A 74 0.85 -7.81 -11.99
C SER A 74 -0.42 -7.00 -12.31
N ALA A 75 -0.24 -5.82 -12.92
CA ALA A 75 -1.35 -4.90 -13.22
C ALA A 75 -2.41 -5.52 -14.14
N LYS A 76 -1.98 -6.34 -15.13
CA LYS A 76 -2.87 -7.08 -16.03
C LYS A 76 -3.58 -8.26 -15.33
N ASN A 77 -3.11 -8.65 -14.15
CA ASN A 77 -3.62 -9.76 -13.33
C ASN A 77 -4.41 -9.25 -12.11
N THR A 78 -4.76 -7.96 -12.10
CA THR A 78 -5.49 -7.30 -11.03
C THR A 78 -6.88 -6.94 -11.50
N VAL A 79 -7.91 -7.27 -10.71
CA VAL A 79 -9.29 -6.83 -10.93
C VAL A 79 -9.79 -5.97 -9.77
N VAL A 80 -10.70 -5.06 -10.07
CA VAL A 80 -11.45 -4.28 -9.08
C VAL A 80 -12.91 -4.67 -9.22
N ILE A 81 -13.48 -5.22 -8.14
CA ILE A 81 -14.86 -5.70 -8.07
C ILE A 81 -15.61 -4.72 -7.17
N LYS A 82 -16.47 -3.90 -7.77
CA LYS A 82 -17.10 -2.77 -7.06
C LYS A 82 -18.27 -3.21 -6.21
N ASP A 83 -19.03 -4.19 -6.68
CA ASP A 83 -20.31 -4.60 -6.15
C ASP A 83 -20.49 -6.13 -6.24
N ASP A 84 -21.40 -6.68 -5.44
CA ASP A 84 -21.66 -8.13 -5.40
C ASP A 84 -22.17 -8.68 -6.74
N SER A 85 -22.81 -7.86 -7.55
CA SER A 85 -23.27 -8.22 -8.91
C SER A 85 -22.12 -8.45 -9.90
N GLU A 86 -20.93 -7.91 -9.63
CA GLU A 86 -19.73 -8.13 -10.45
C GLU A 86 -18.97 -9.41 -10.05
N VAL A 87 -19.42 -10.12 -9.01
CA VAL A 87 -18.79 -11.35 -8.53
C VAL A 87 -19.12 -12.51 -9.46
N LYS A 88 -18.07 -13.02 -10.11
CA LYS A 88 -18.10 -14.17 -11.01
C LYS A 88 -17.61 -15.44 -10.31
N GLU A 89 -17.85 -16.58 -10.91
CA GLU A 89 -17.49 -17.90 -10.37
C GLU A 89 -15.99 -17.99 -10.04
N GLU A 90 -15.12 -17.45 -10.89
CA GLU A 90 -13.67 -17.42 -10.69
C GLU A 90 -13.27 -16.59 -9.47
N HIS A 91 -13.99 -15.51 -9.18
CA HIS A 91 -13.77 -14.71 -7.98
C HIS A 91 -14.17 -15.49 -6.72
N ARG A 92 -15.30 -16.21 -6.77
CA ARG A 92 -15.77 -17.09 -5.68
C ARG A 92 -14.78 -18.22 -5.43
N LEU A 93 -14.28 -18.83 -6.50
CA LEU A 93 -13.32 -19.92 -6.42
C LEU A 93 -12.03 -19.45 -5.74
N LEU A 94 -11.49 -18.31 -6.13
CA LEU A 94 -10.28 -17.78 -5.50
C LEU A 94 -10.52 -17.40 -4.02
N MET A 95 -11.64 -16.77 -3.69
CA MET A 95 -12.01 -16.49 -2.29
C MET A 95 -12.11 -17.78 -1.45
N LEU A 96 -12.81 -18.80 -1.95
CA LEU A 96 -12.94 -20.10 -1.29
C LEU A 96 -11.58 -20.76 -1.06
N ARG A 97 -10.73 -20.78 -2.09
CA ARG A 97 -9.39 -21.41 -2.01
C ARG A 97 -8.47 -20.70 -1.03
N VAL A 98 -8.58 -19.37 -0.93
CA VAL A 98 -7.88 -18.60 0.09
C VAL A 98 -8.38 -18.95 1.49
N LEU A 99 -9.69 -19.13 1.70
CA LEU A 99 -10.23 -19.58 2.99
C LEU A 99 -9.77 -20.99 3.34
N GLU A 100 -9.76 -21.93 2.39
CA GLU A 100 -9.25 -23.29 2.60
C GLU A 100 -7.77 -23.26 3.01
N HIS A 101 -6.98 -22.43 2.34
CA HIS A 101 -5.57 -22.22 2.69
C HIS A 101 -5.44 -21.63 4.09
N ILE A 102 -6.21 -20.59 4.44
CA ILE A 102 -6.19 -19.98 5.78
C ILE A 102 -6.67 -20.96 6.85
N LEU A 103 -7.60 -21.87 6.55
CA LEU A 103 -8.01 -22.92 7.48
C LEU A 103 -6.89 -23.94 7.70
N ALA A 104 -6.21 -24.37 6.64
CA ALA A 104 -5.13 -25.36 6.72
C ALA A 104 -3.83 -24.80 7.31
N GLN A 105 -3.49 -23.54 7.00
CA GLN A 105 -2.21 -22.91 7.33
C GLN A 105 -2.38 -21.93 8.48
N GLY A 106 -1.37 -21.80 9.33
CA GLY A 106 -1.35 -20.75 10.35
C GLY A 106 -0.22 -20.95 11.35
N PRO A 107 -0.05 -20.00 12.29
CA PRO A 107 -0.80 -18.74 12.39
C PRO A 107 -0.45 -17.73 11.29
N LEU A 108 -1.44 -16.98 10.76
CA LEU A 108 -1.17 -15.85 9.85
C LEU A 108 -0.49 -14.71 10.60
N ILE A 109 0.41 -13.99 9.93
CA ILE A 109 1.02 -12.78 10.51
C ILE A 109 0.08 -11.60 10.25
N LYS A 110 -0.46 -11.02 11.32
CA LYS A 110 -1.25 -9.78 11.28
C LYS A 110 -0.31 -8.60 11.55
N VAL A 111 -0.31 -7.62 10.66
CA VAL A 111 0.39 -6.35 10.86
C VAL A 111 -0.59 -5.21 10.68
N ASP A 112 -0.74 -4.41 11.72
CA ASP A 112 -1.56 -3.21 11.72
C ASP A 112 -0.72 -1.98 11.50
N GLY A 113 -1.33 -1.00 10.85
CA GLY A 113 -0.80 0.35 10.88
C GLY A 113 -1.71 1.37 10.23
N TYR A 114 -1.51 2.63 10.61
CA TYR A 114 -2.19 3.73 9.97
C TYR A 114 -1.48 4.14 8.69
N VAL A 115 -2.30 4.41 7.68
CA VAL A 115 -1.94 5.13 6.46
C VAL A 115 -2.62 6.50 6.50
N GLY A 116 -1.88 7.55 6.19
CA GLY A 116 -2.23 8.92 6.59
C GLY A 116 -1.54 9.27 7.90
N LYS A 117 -1.21 10.55 8.13
CA LYS A 117 -0.65 10.98 9.41
C LYS A 117 -1.69 10.72 10.50
N PRO A 118 -1.29 10.11 11.63
CA PRO A 118 -2.20 9.89 12.73
C PRO A 118 -2.83 11.21 13.23
N GLY A 119 -4.11 11.16 13.60
CA GLY A 119 -4.91 12.30 14.04
C GLY A 119 -5.49 13.17 12.90
N THR A 120 -5.24 12.84 11.63
CA THR A 120 -5.79 13.61 10.50
C THR A 120 -7.12 13.04 10.00
N ARG A 121 -7.92 13.87 9.32
CA ARG A 121 -9.18 13.43 8.69
C ARG A 121 -8.98 12.23 7.76
N VAL A 122 -7.82 12.13 7.11
CA VAL A 122 -7.48 11.08 6.11
C VAL A 122 -6.68 9.91 6.69
N GLN A 123 -6.60 9.78 8.02
CA GLN A 123 -6.10 8.57 8.67
C GLN A 123 -7.02 7.39 8.32
N MET A 124 -6.41 6.28 7.92
CA MET A 124 -7.04 4.99 7.65
C MET A 124 -6.25 3.87 8.32
N HIS A 125 -6.90 3.02 9.10
CA HIS A 125 -6.30 1.82 9.69
C HIS A 125 -6.31 0.68 8.67
N ALA A 126 -5.12 0.20 8.30
CA ALA A 126 -4.97 -0.97 7.44
C ALA A 126 -4.37 -2.16 8.20
N THR A 127 -5.08 -3.29 8.17
CA THR A 127 -4.54 -4.58 8.60
C THR A 127 -4.08 -5.38 7.39
N VAL A 128 -2.86 -5.90 7.45
CA VAL A 128 -2.34 -6.82 6.44
C VAL A 128 -2.10 -8.17 7.09
N TYR A 129 -2.84 -9.19 6.64
CA TYR A 129 -2.65 -10.59 6.96
C TYR A 129 -1.72 -11.22 5.92
N VAL A 130 -0.60 -11.76 6.37
CA VAL A 130 0.42 -12.37 5.52
C VAL A 130 0.58 -13.83 5.89
N ASP A 131 0.70 -14.68 4.89
CA ASP A 131 1.09 -16.07 5.10
C ASP A 131 2.41 -16.16 5.90
N PRO A 132 2.51 -17.04 6.93
CA PRO A 132 3.69 -17.13 7.78
C PRO A 132 4.97 -17.55 7.04
N GLN A 133 4.86 -18.12 5.84
CA GLN A 133 6.00 -18.45 4.99
C GLN A 133 6.64 -17.21 4.35
N PHE A 134 6.02 -16.02 4.46
CA PHE A 134 6.55 -14.78 3.87
C PHE A 134 6.65 -13.65 4.90
N PRO A 135 7.41 -13.84 6.00
CA PRO A 135 7.51 -12.85 7.07
C PRO A 135 8.16 -11.54 6.62
N ASP A 136 8.90 -11.53 5.52
CA ASP A 136 9.50 -10.33 4.96
C ASP A 136 8.46 -9.33 4.44
N LEU A 137 7.34 -9.80 3.88
CA LEU A 137 6.26 -8.93 3.41
C LEU A 137 5.60 -8.19 4.57
N ALA A 138 5.34 -8.92 5.66
CA ALA A 138 4.82 -8.37 6.90
C ALA A 138 5.81 -7.36 7.51
N TYR A 139 7.10 -7.72 7.61
CA TYR A 139 8.15 -6.83 8.11
C TYR A 139 8.23 -5.54 7.29
N ARG A 140 8.33 -5.67 5.96
CA ARG A 140 8.46 -4.53 5.04
C ARG A 140 7.21 -3.67 5.05
N TRP A 141 6.02 -4.24 5.29
CA TRP A 141 4.81 -3.45 5.51
C TRP A 141 4.89 -2.65 6.81
N LYS A 142 5.29 -3.29 7.93
CA LYS A 142 5.46 -2.63 9.24
C LYS A 142 6.39 -1.42 9.19
N GLN A 143 7.44 -1.47 8.35
CA GLN A 143 8.38 -0.35 8.17
C GLN A 143 7.79 0.87 7.43
N LEU A 144 6.63 0.71 6.78
CA LEU A 144 6.05 1.71 5.89
C LEU A 144 4.82 2.42 6.46
N VAL A 145 4.32 1.96 7.61
CA VAL A 145 3.10 2.46 8.24
C VAL A 145 3.38 3.06 9.60
N TYR A 146 2.48 3.91 10.05
CA TYR A 146 2.49 4.32 11.44
C TYR A 146 1.94 3.22 12.33
N PRO A 147 2.41 3.09 13.57
CA PRO A 147 1.78 2.19 14.54
C PRO A 147 0.29 2.52 14.70
N ALA A 148 -0.54 1.48 14.64
CA ALA A 148 -1.94 1.54 15.06
C ALA A 148 -2.11 0.73 16.36
N PRO A 149 -3.09 1.08 17.22
CA PRO A 149 -3.45 0.27 18.37
C PRO A 149 -3.86 -1.16 17.93
N PRO A 150 -3.53 -2.19 18.73
CA PRO A 150 -3.84 -3.58 18.37
C PRO A 150 -5.34 -3.91 18.43
N ASP A 151 -6.10 -3.18 19.26
CA ASP A 151 -7.50 -3.44 19.59
C ASP A 151 -8.50 -2.59 18.76
N GLU A 152 -8.00 -1.80 17.80
CA GLU A 152 -8.85 -1.00 16.92
C GLU A 152 -9.29 -1.83 15.70
N GLU A 153 -10.57 -1.71 15.33
CA GLU A 153 -11.07 -2.34 14.11
C GLU A 153 -10.52 -1.65 12.86
N PRO A 154 -9.94 -2.40 11.91
CA PRO A 154 -9.36 -1.79 10.73
C PRO A 154 -10.41 -1.27 9.75
N ASP A 155 -10.10 -0.13 9.12
CA ASP A 155 -10.85 0.37 7.98
C ASP A 155 -10.70 -0.52 6.74
N VAL A 156 -9.58 -1.22 6.59
CA VAL A 156 -9.30 -2.09 5.43
C VAL A 156 -8.46 -3.31 5.81
N ARG A 157 -8.76 -4.44 5.19
CA ARG A 157 -8.01 -5.70 5.37
C ARG A 157 -7.35 -6.15 4.07
N VAL A 158 -6.10 -6.59 4.10
CA VAL A 158 -5.40 -7.16 2.93
C VAL A 158 -4.89 -8.55 3.28
N PHE A 159 -5.26 -9.55 2.49
CA PHE A 159 -4.82 -10.93 2.63
C PHE A 159 -3.77 -11.25 1.58
N VAL A 160 -2.59 -11.69 2.01
CA VAL A 160 -1.41 -11.89 1.16
C VAL A 160 -0.96 -13.35 1.28
N ILE A 161 -1.26 -14.14 0.25
CA ILE A 161 -1.00 -15.59 0.19
C ILE A 161 -0.15 -15.91 -1.06
N PRO A 162 1.15 -15.59 -1.07
CA PRO A 162 1.98 -15.59 -2.29
C PRO A 162 2.17 -16.97 -2.94
N HIS A 163 2.17 -18.06 -2.17
CA HIS A 163 2.43 -19.41 -2.67
C HIS A 163 1.18 -20.11 -3.23
N TYR A 164 -0.01 -19.51 -3.14
CA TYR A 164 -1.16 -20.05 -3.85
C TYR A 164 -0.98 -19.81 -5.35
N LEU A 165 -0.83 -20.89 -6.12
CA LEU A 165 -0.57 -20.88 -7.57
C LEU A 165 -1.75 -21.43 -8.41
N GLY A 166 -2.77 -22.02 -7.77
CA GLY A 166 -3.94 -22.62 -8.41
C GLY A 166 -5.00 -21.61 -8.85
N ASN A 167 -4.58 -20.43 -9.29
CA ASN A 167 -5.47 -19.32 -9.57
C ASN A 167 -6.27 -19.55 -10.84
N PRO A 168 -7.57 -19.18 -10.86
CA PRO A 168 -8.31 -19.13 -12.11
C PRO A 168 -7.79 -18.00 -13.01
N LYS A 169 -8.21 -18.00 -14.27
CA LYS A 169 -8.00 -16.86 -15.17
C LYS A 169 -8.99 -15.73 -14.86
N ILE A 170 -8.62 -14.50 -15.21
CA ILE A 170 -9.56 -13.37 -15.20
C ILE A 170 -10.60 -13.62 -16.28
N PRO A 171 -11.91 -13.53 -15.96
CA PRO A 171 -12.98 -13.83 -16.90
C PRO A 171 -12.87 -13.01 -18.19
N GLY A 172 -12.83 -13.70 -19.33
CA GLY A 172 -12.68 -13.09 -20.65
C GLY A 172 -11.24 -12.76 -21.06
N THR A 173 -10.23 -13.24 -20.34
CA THR A 173 -8.81 -13.04 -20.70
C THR A 173 -7.97 -14.29 -20.42
N ASP A 174 -6.74 -14.33 -20.95
CA ASP A 174 -5.75 -15.35 -20.62
C ASP A 174 -4.88 -15.03 -19.41
N HIS A 175 -5.13 -13.91 -18.73
CA HIS A 175 -4.36 -13.49 -17.57
C HIS A 175 -4.80 -14.24 -16.31
N LEU A 176 -3.85 -14.72 -15.53
CA LEU A 176 -4.11 -15.30 -14.21
C LEU A 176 -4.72 -14.26 -13.27
N LEU A 177 -5.74 -14.62 -12.50
CA LEU A 177 -6.35 -13.75 -11.50
C LEU A 177 -5.48 -13.76 -10.24
N MET A 178 -4.61 -12.77 -10.06
CA MET A 178 -3.66 -12.74 -8.93
C MET A 178 -4.09 -11.80 -7.80
N VAL A 179 -4.73 -10.69 -8.14
CA VAL A 179 -5.13 -9.66 -7.17
C VAL A 179 -6.59 -9.28 -7.36
N MET A 180 -7.38 -9.38 -6.29
CA MET A 180 -8.78 -8.94 -6.27
C MET A 180 -8.96 -7.83 -5.25
N ARG A 181 -9.47 -6.68 -5.69
CA ARG A 181 -9.78 -5.55 -4.80
C ARG A 181 -11.29 -5.38 -4.70
N PHE A 182 -11.79 -5.26 -3.47
CA PHE A 182 -13.20 -5.04 -3.16
C PHE A 182 -13.35 -3.72 -2.39
N PRO A 183 -13.42 -2.55 -3.08
CA PRO A 183 -13.41 -1.25 -2.40
C PRO A 183 -14.57 -1.05 -1.42
N LYS A 184 -15.80 -1.47 -1.78
CA LYS A 184 -16.98 -1.32 -0.92
C LYS A 184 -16.97 -2.26 0.28
N HIS A 185 -16.40 -3.45 0.12
CA HIS A 185 -16.21 -4.42 1.20
C HIS A 185 -14.90 -4.22 1.97
N ARG A 186 -14.09 -3.22 1.57
CA ARG A 186 -12.87 -2.79 2.27
C ARG A 186 -11.84 -3.91 2.47
N PHE A 187 -11.65 -4.75 1.44
CA PHE A 187 -10.55 -5.70 1.48
C PHE A 187 -9.89 -5.99 0.13
N THR A 188 -8.76 -6.67 0.18
CA THR A 188 -8.04 -7.14 -1.00
C THR A 188 -7.41 -8.51 -0.74
N ILE A 189 -7.40 -9.35 -1.77
CA ILE A 189 -6.71 -10.62 -1.79
C ILE A 189 -5.56 -10.52 -2.80
N ILE A 190 -4.35 -10.92 -2.39
CA ILE A 190 -3.14 -11.00 -3.20
C ILE A 190 -2.63 -12.44 -3.15
N THR A 191 -2.40 -13.03 -4.32
CA THR A 191 -1.91 -14.41 -4.48
C THR A 191 -0.85 -14.47 -5.58
N ALA A 192 -0.11 -15.57 -5.66
CA ALA A 192 0.96 -15.82 -6.65
C ALA A 192 2.11 -14.79 -6.68
N SER A 193 2.13 -13.79 -5.80
CA SER A 193 3.10 -12.70 -5.79
C SER A 193 3.60 -12.41 -4.38
N SER A 194 4.92 -12.50 -4.20
CA SER A 194 5.65 -11.97 -3.04
C SER A 194 6.29 -10.61 -3.33
N TYR A 195 5.77 -9.87 -4.32
CA TYR A 195 6.23 -8.51 -4.60
C TYR A 195 5.56 -7.50 -3.67
N GLN A 196 6.34 -6.87 -2.77
CA GLN A 196 5.85 -5.86 -1.82
C GLN A 196 5.05 -4.71 -2.45
N GLY A 197 5.32 -4.43 -3.74
CA GLY A 197 4.57 -3.43 -4.49
C GLY A 197 3.07 -3.74 -4.65
N GLU A 198 2.65 -4.99 -4.47
CA GLU A 198 1.23 -5.39 -4.43
C GLU A 198 0.58 -4.94 -3.12
N VAL A 199 1.19 -5.23 -1.97
CA VAL A 199 0.71 -4.81 -0.65
C VAL A 199 0.57 -3.29 -0.59
N LYS A 200 1.63 -2.57 -0.98
CA LYS A 200 1.64 -1.09 -1.03
C LYS A 200 0.50 -0.53 -1.88
N LYS A 201 0.21 -1.13 -3.03
CA LYS A 201 -0.86 -0.62 -3.91
C LYS A 201 -2.26 -1.07 -3.53
N ALA A 202 -2.41 -2.25 -2.94
CA ALA A 202 -3.68 -2.68 -2.37
C ALA A 202 -4.15 -1.66 -1.33
N VAL A 203 -3.30 -1.36 -0.34
CA VAL A 203 -3.65 -0.39 0.70
C VAL A 203 -3.80 1.03 0.14
N LEU A 204 -2.92 1.47 -0.77
CA LEU A 204 -3.04 2.80 -1.38
C LEU A 204 -4.35 2.97 -2.16
N ALA A 205 -4.81 1.95 -2.88
CA ALA A 205 -6.05 2.03 -3.64
C ALA A 205 -7.26 2.25 -2.72
N HIS A 206 -7.31 1.53 -1.59
CA HIS A 206 -8.32 1.74 -0.56
C HIS A 206 -8.18 3.10 0.11
N TRP A 207 -6.95 3.54 0.39
CA TRP A 207 -6.71 4.85 0.98
C TRP A 207 -7.22 5.99 0.08
N ILE A 208 -7.00 5.92 -1.23
CA ILE A 208 -7.52 6.92 -2.18
C ILE A 208 -9.06 6.95 -2.12
N TYR A 209 -9.71 5.79 -2.10
CA TYR A 209 -11.17 5.72 -1.99
C TYR A 209 -11.68 6.24 -0.64
N HIS A 210 -11.00 5.90 0.45
CA HIS A 210 -11.28 6.40 1.79
C HIS A 210 -11.18 7.94 1.86
N VAL A 211 -10.12 8.51 1.28
CA VAL A 211 -9.92 9.97 1.17
C VAL A 211 -11.04 10.62 0.35
N TYR A 212 -11.43 10.00 -0.76
CA TYR A 212 -12.53 10.46 -1.61
C TYR A 212 -13.86 10.51 -0.85
N LEU A 213 -14.21 9.45 -0.12
CA LEU A 213 -15.42 9.41 0.71
C LEU A 213 -15.42 10.47 1.81
N LYS A 214 -14.24 10.90 2.25
CA LYS A 214 -14.07 12.00 3.21
C LYS A 214 -13.99 13.37 2.54
N GLY A 215 -14.34 13.50 1.26
CA GLY A 215 -14.39 14.78 0.55
C GLY A 215 -13.03 15.41 0.25
N CYS A 216 -11.95 14.61 0.15
CA CYS A 216 -10.66 15.07 -0.37
C CYS A 216 -10.27 14.31 -1.65
N THR A 217 -9.10 14.61 -2.21
CA THR A 217 -8.51 13.84 -3.33
C THR A 217 -7.25 13.10 -2.88
N GLY A 218 -7.08 11.87 -3.37
CA GLY A 218 -5.85 11.08 -3.20
C GLY A 218 -5.06 11.05 -4.49
N GLU A 219 -3.88 11.70 -4.52
CA GLU A 219 -3.10 11.90 -5.74
C GLU A 219 -1.79 11.11 -5.73
N HIS A 220 -1.41 10.53 -6.89
CA HIS A 220 -0.11 9.87 -7.06
C HIS A 220 0.99 10.86 -7.48
N ALA A 221 1.34 11.79 -6.58
CA ALA A 221 2.34 12.83 -6.81
C ALA A 221 3.55 12.70 -5.87
N SER A 222 4.69 13.26 -6.31
CA SER A 222 5.77 13.60 -5.39
C SER A 222 5.53 15.01 -4.86
N LEU A 223 5.70 15.22 -3.56
CA LEU A 223 5.57 16.53 -2.94
C LEU A 223 6.96 17.02 -2.52
N ARG A 224 7.19 18.33 -2.60
CA ARG A 224 8.40 18.96 -2.08
C ARG A 224 8.03 20.32 -1.53
N GLU A 225 8.59 20.66 -0.38
CA GLU A 225 8.32 21.92 0.29
C GLU A 225 9.60 22.77 0.35
N PHE A 226 9.50 24.04 -0.01
CA PHE A 226 10.63 24.98 0.07
C PHE A 226 10.14 26.42 0.11
N THR A 227 11.02 27.32 0.55
CA THR A 227 10.77 28.76 0.56
C THR A 227 11.36 29.37 -0.70
N VAL A 228 10.53 30.05 -1.51
CA VAL A 228 10.95 30.70 -2.76
C VAL A 228 10.85 32.22 -2.66
N LYS A 229 11.78 32.94 -3.28
CA LYS A 229 11.74 34.40 -3.43
C LYS A 229 10.83 34.78 -4.59
N THR A 230 9.79 35.55 -4.33
CA THR A 230 8.84 36.03 -5.34
C THR A 230 9.44 37.17 -6.16
N VAL A 231 8.83 37.49 -7.31
CA VAL A 231 9.18 38.65 -8.14
C VAL A 231 9.07 39.99 -7.41
N ARG A 232 8.31 40.04 -6.30
CA ARG A 232 8.18 41.23 -5.44
C ARG A 232 9.26 41.29 -4.36
N GLY A 233 10.24 40.38 -4.38
CA GLY A 233 11.33 40.30 -3.40
C GLY A 233 10.95 39.64 -2.06
N THR A 234 9.69 39.25 -1.87
CA THR A 234 9.23 38.59 -0.64
C THR A 234 9.49 37.09 -0.67
N TRP A 235 9.69 36.47 0.50
CA TRP A 235 9.87 35.02 0.62
C TRP A 235 8.55 34.33 0.95
N LYS A 236 8.23 33.24 0.26
CA LYS A 236 7.01 32.47 0.49
C LYS A 236 7.31 30.97 0.56
N ARG A 237 6.79 30.31 1.60
CA ARG A 237 6.77 28.86 1.72
C ARG A 237 5.74 28.28 0.73
N ILE A 238 6.17 27.34 -0.10
CA ILE A 238 5.30 26.68 -1.09
C ILE A 238 5.49 25.17 -1.07
N VAL A 239 4.44 24.46 -1.51
CA VAL A 239 4.48 23.03 -1.80
C VAL A 239 4.40 22.84 -3.31
N LEU A 240 5.41 22.19 -3.88
CA LEU A 240 5.43 21.73 -5.26
C LEU A 240 4.88 20.31 -5.32
N ALA A 241 3.85 20.10 -6.14
CA ALA A 241 3.34 18.77 -6.46
C ALA A 241 3.75 18.38 -7.88
N ILE A 242 4.27 17.16 -8.03
CA ILE A 242 4.84 16.65 -9.29
C ILE A 242 4.13 15.36 -9.68
N TRP A 243 3.35 15.44 -10.74
CA TRP A 243 2.75 14.29 -11.41
C TRP A 243 3.68 13.80 -12.52
N GLY A 244 3.69 12.49 -12.74
CA GLY A 244 4.47 11.86 -13.79
C GLY A 244 4.20 10.37 -13.84
N LEU A 245 4.46 9.74 -14.98
CA LEU A 245 4.36 8.30 -15.11
C LEU A 245 5.54 7.59 -14.41
N THR A 246 5.48 6.28 -14.26
CA THR A 246 6.59 5.51 -13.68
C THR A 246 7.84 5.71 -14.55
N GLY A 247 9.00 5.95 -13.93
CA GLY A 247 10.26 6.17 -14.64
C GLY A 247 10.51 7.59 -15.13
N THR A 248 9.54 8.52 -15.07
CA THR A 248 9.70 9.90 -15.61
C THR A 248 10.36 10.88 -14.64
N GLY A 249 11.08 10.40 -13.62
CA GLY A 249 11.82 11.25 -12.69
C GLY A 249 11.00 11.95 -11.59
N LYS A 250 9.78 11.50 -11.25
CA LYS A 250 9.00 12.04 -10.11
C LYS A 250 9.84 12.14 -8.82
N SER A 251 10.48 11.03 -8.43
CA SER A 251 11.32 10.97 -7.23
C SER A 251 12.55 11.85 -7.37
N THR A 252 13.15 11.89 -8.56
CA THR A 252 14.30 12.76 -8.85
C THR A 252 13.96 14.21 -8.56
N HIS A 253 12.83 14.71 -9.04
CA HIS A 253 12.43 16.09 -8.81
C HIS A 253 11.92 16.35 -7.39
N GLY A 254 11.22 15.38 -6.79
CA GLY A 254 10.74 15.47 -5.41
C GLY A 254 11.85 15.51 -4.36
N LEU A 255 12.98 14.85 -4.64
CA LEU A 255 14.15 14.77 -3.76
C LEU A 255 15.31 15.65 -4.20
N TYR A 256 15.18 16.39 -5.31
CA TYR A 256 16.23 17.28 -5.76
C TYR A 256 16.43 18.40 -4.74
N VAL A 257 17.66 18.64 -4.28
CA VAL A 257 17.99 19.75 -3.37
C VAL A 257 19.09 20.57 -4.02
N TRP A 258 18.87 21.87 -4.17
CA TRP A 258 19.94 22.78 -4.56
C TRP A 258 20.92 22.93 -3.39
N THR A 259 22.19 22.71 -3.68
CA THR A 259 23.31 22.77 -2.74
C THR A 259 24.38 23.68 -3.31
N ARG A 260 25.28 24.19 -2.47
CA ARG A 260 26.43 25.00 -2.94
C ARG A 260 27.25 24.29 -4.04
N ARG A 261 27.27 22.96 -4.03
CA ARG A 261 27.99 22.15 -5.03
C ARG A 261 27.28 22.12 -6.38
N ASN A 262 25.99 21.76 -6.41
CA ASN A 262 25.28 21.61 -7.68
C ASN A 262 24.83 22.96 -8.28
N SER A 263 24.64 23.99 -7.46
CA SER A 263 24.28 25.34 -7.92
C SER A 263 25.36 25.96 -8.81
N LYS A 264 26.64 25.60 -8.65
CA LYS A 264 27.73 26.05 -9.54
C LYS A 264 27.42 25.77 -11.01
N LYS A 265 26.87 24.60 -11.32
CA LYS A 265 26.47 24.23 -12.69
C LYS A 265 25.38 25.15 -13.25
N TYR A 266 24.48 25.65 -12.39
CA TYR A 266 23.43 26.56 -12.82
C TYR A 266 24.00 27.97 -13.07
N VAL A 267 24.94 28.41 -12.25
CA VAL A 267 25.65 29.68 -12.46
C VAL A 267 26.45 29.63 -13.76
N GLU A 268 27.21 28.55 -13.99
CA GLU A 268 28.03 28.38 -15.20
C GLU A 268 27.19 28.31 -16.48
N LYS A 269 26.06 27.58 -16.45
CA LYS A 269 25.25 27.34 -17.66
C LYS A 269 24.19 28.40 -17.92
N PHE A 270 23.64 28.99 -16.88
CA PHE A 270 22.47 29.85 -16.98
C PHE A 270 22.68 31.24 -16.36
N GLY A 271 23.85 31.52 -15.76
CA GLY A 271 24.12 32.80 -15.10
C GLY A 271 23.28 33.05 -13.84
N ILE A 272 22.59 32.02 -13.32
CA ILE A 272 21.65 32.14 -12.20
C ILE A 272 22.11 31.23 -11.07
N ASN A 273 22.14 31.75 -9.84
CA ASN A 273 22.35 30.96 -8.63
C ASN A 273 21.00 30.63 -7.97
N PRO A 274 20.51 29.37 -8.03
CA PRO A 274 19.22 28.98 -7.45
C PRO A 274 19.11 29.25 -5.95
N LEU A 275 20.24 29.28 -5.21
CA LEU A 275 20.24 29.52 -3.77
C LEU A 275 19.87 30.97 -3.40
N ASP A 276 19.92 31.90 -4.35
CA ASP A 276 19.48 33.28 -4.13
C ASP A 276 17.94 33.38 -4.13
N TYR A 277 17.27 32.34 -4.64
CA TYR A 277 15.82 32.28 -4.83
C TYR A 277 15.15 31.18 -4.03
N VAL A 278 15.90 30.21 -3.49
CA VAL A 278 15.35 29.04 -2.78
C VAL A 278 16.09 28.77 -1.49
N ARG A 279 15.35 28.54 -0.40
CA ARG A 279 15.87 28.11 0.90
C ARG A 279 14.92 27.15 1.62
N ASP A 280 15.34 26.64 2.78
CA ASP A 280 14.55 25.77 3.67
C ASP A 280 13.96 24.53 2.96
N GLN A 281 14.76 23.89 2.10
CA GLN A 281 14.30 22.83 1.20
C GLN A 281 14.09 21.51 1.95
N VAL A 282 12.87 20.95 1.88
CA VAL A 282 12.51 19.65 2.48
C VAL A 282 11.94 18.75 1.38
N GLY A 283 12.57 17.59 1.19
CA GLY A 283 12.15 16.59 0.22
C GLY A 283 11.16 15.59 0.84
N PHE A 284 10.11 15.24 0.10
CA PHE A 284 9.19 14.18 0.48
C PHE A 284 9.07 13.17 -0.67
N SER A 285 9.49 11.93 -0.40
CA SER A 285 9.37 10.82 -1.36
C SER A 285 7.93 10.31 -1.39
N SER A 286 7.45 10.01 -2.60
CA SER A 286 6.05 9.68 -2.90
C SER A 286 5.40 8.70 -1.91
N ILE A 287 4.29 9.17 -1.33
CA ILE A 287 3.15 8.46 -0.73
C ILE A 287 3.37 7.55 0.48
N LEU A 288 4.56 7.01 0.74
CA LEU A 288 4.75 6.10 1.89
C LEU A 288 5.97 6.37 2.77
N GLU A 289 6.97 7.13 2.29
CA GLU A 289 8.06 7.61 3.17
C GLU A 289 7.71 8.93 3.86
N CYS A 290 6.64 9.58 3.39
CA CYS A 290 5.83 10.37 4.30
C CYS A 290 5.12 9.36 5.23
N ARG A 291 5.25 9.38 6.55
CA ARG A 291 5.26 10.67 7.21
C ARG A 291 3.96 11.46 6.94
N ILE A 292 2.88 10.88 6.37
CA ILE A 292 1.77 11.50 5.57
C ILE A 292 1.11 12.71 6.24
N GLY A 293 1.86 13.79 6.44
CA GLY A 293 1.45 15.05 7.05
C GLY A 293 1.21 16.15 6.04
N ILE A 294 1.13 15.85 4.75
CA ILE A 294 0.90 16.85 3.70
C ILE A 294 -0.27 16.41 2.81
N LEU A 295 -1.43 16.19 3.43
CA LEU A 295 -2.70 16.31 2.70
C LEU A 295 -3.63 17.39 3.27
N GLU A 296 -3.35 17.95 4.45
CA GLU A 296 -4.08 19.14 4.94
C GLU A 296 -3.89 20.35 4.03
N ALA A 297 -2.74 20.45 3.34
CA ALA A 297 -2.48 21.57 2.43
C ALA A 297 -3.42 21.59 1.21
N LEU A 298 -3.91 20.44 0.72
CA LEU A 298 -4.77 20.41 -0.47
C LEU A 298 -6.23 20.78 -0.18
N LEU A 299 -6.63 20.85 1.10
CA LEU A 299 -7.99 21.24 1.49
C LEU A 299 -8.21 22.77 1.41
N ASP A 300 -7.15 23.58 1.46
CA ASP A 300 -7.22 25.05 1.43
C ASP A 300 -6.42 25.72 0.29
N LEU A 301 -5.70 24.95 -0.53
CA LEU A 301 -4.91 25.52 -1.63
C LEU A 301 -5.80 25.87 -2.84
N LYS A 302 -5.90 27.18 -3.14
CA LYS A 302 -6.06 27.63 -4.53
C LYS A 302 -4.84 27.15 -5.32
N ILE A 303 -4.94 25.98 -5.95
CA ILE A 303 -3.88 25.41 -6.79
C ILE A 303 -3.73 26.31 -8.01
N GLN A 304 -2.66 27.11 -8.06
CA GLN A 304 -2.16 27.65 -9.31
C GLN A 304 -1.30 26.55 -9.96
N ALA A 305 -1.86 25.86 -10.95
CA ALA A 305 -1.10 24.96 -11.80
C ALA A 305 -0.10 25.79 -12.62
N ILE A 306 1.18 25.71 -12.28
CA ILE A 306 2.25 26.29 -13.09
C ILE A 306 2.94 25.12 -13.79
N SER A 307 2.78 25.05 -15.13
CA SER A 307 3.57 24.14 -15.95
C SER A 307 5.06 24.45 -15.76
N MET A 308 5.87 23.43 -15.53
CA MET A 308 7.34 23.55 -15.44
C MET A 308 7.95 24.19 -16.71
N GLU A 309 7.30 24.04 -17.87
CA GLU A 309 7.70 24.71 -19.13
C GLU A 309 7.67 26.23 -19.02
N LYS A 310 6.79 26.79 -18.17
CA LYS A 310 6.68 28.24 -17.98
C LYS A 310 7.71 28.78 -16.98
N LEU A 311 8.29 27.94 -16.13
CA LEU A 311 9.31 28.34 -15.15
C LEU A 311 10.73 28.22 -15.69
N PHE A 312 10.99 27.27 -16.60
CA PHE A 312 12.30 27.06 -17.22
C PHE A 312 12.17 26.61 -18.68
N PRO A 313 11.98 27.53 -19.64
CA PRO A 313 11.74 27.20 -21.05
C PRO A 313 12.95 26.61 -21.80
N GLN A 314 14.09 26.34 -21.15
CA GLN A 314 15.34 25.93 -21.82
C GLN A 314 16.02 24.68 -21.23
N VAL A 315 15.29 23.79 -20.55
CA VAL A 315 15.87 22.54 -20.00
C VAL A 315 15.11 21.27 -20.42
N LEU A 316 14.49 21.31 -21.61
CA LEU A 316 14.11 20.10 -22.35
C LEU A 316 14.75 20.16 -23.73
#